data_AF-A0A960PDT6-F1
#
_entry.id   AF-A0A960PDT6-F1
#
_cell.length_a   1.000
_cell.length_b   1.000
_cell.length_c   1.000
_cell.angle_alpha   90.00
_cell.angle_beta   90.00
_cell.angle_gamma   90.00
#
_symmetry.space_group_name_H-M   'P 1'
#
loop_
_entity.id
_entity.type
_entity.pdbx_description
1 polymer ?
#
loop_
_entity_poly.entity_id
_entity_poly.type
_entity_poly.pdbx_seq_one_letter_code
_entity_poly.pdbx_strand_id
1 'polypeptide(L)' 'MRRIIFSVAVLCLLGTTAFGHISLIKGGHGPKSKQQTFKLEKVNGNIYALFGQGGNIGVSYGEDGLLTIDTQ' A
#
# COMPACT_ATOMS: atom_id res chain seq x y z
N MET A 1 9.98 47.31 15.58
CA MET A 1 10.68 46.00 15.41
C MET A 1 9.84 44.81 15.90
N ARG A 2 9.30 44.81 17.12
CA ARG A 2 8.49 43.67 17.66
C ARG A 2 7.26 43.28 16.82
N ARG A 3 6.58 44.26 16.20
CA ARG A 3 5.41 44.02 15.33
C ARG A 3 5.77 43.32 14.02
N ILE A 4 6.95 43.61 13.46
CA ILE A 4 7.42 43.01 12.20
C ILE A 4 7.78 41.54 12.42
N ILE A 5 8.48 41.23 13.52
CA ILE A 5 8.83 39.86 13.90
C ILE A 5 7.56 39.01 14.08
N PHE A 6 6.54 39.56 14.70
CA PHE A 6 5.27 38.85 14.91
C PHE A 6 4.55 38.58 13.58
N SER A 7 4.50 39.56 12.67
CA SER A 7 3.92 39.37 11.33
C SER A 7 4.65 38.32 10.50
N VAL A 8 5.97 38.27 10.57
CA VAL A 8 6.78 37.26 9.86
C VAL A 8 6.53 35.86 10.44
N ALA A 9 6.45 35.72 11.77
CA ALA A 9 6.16 34.43 12.40
C ALA A 9 4.78 33.88 11.98
N VAL A 10 3.74 34.73 11.99
CA VAL A 10 2.39 34.32 11.56
C VAL A 10 2.36 33.92 10.08
N LEU A 11 3.10 34.64 9.21
CA LEU A 11 3.19 34.30 7.79
C LEU A 11 3.87 32.93 7.56
N CYS A 12 4.93 32.63 8.32
CA CYS A 12 5.60 31.32 8.26
C CYS A 12 4.69 30.17 8.72
N LEU A 13 3.91 30.38 9.79
CA LEU A 13 2.96 29.39 10.28
C LEU A 13 1.86 29.09 9.26
N LEU A 14 1.30 30.11 8.60
CA LEU A 14 0.28 29.92 7.56
C LEU A 14 0.83 29.20 6.32
N GLY A 15 2.07 29.48 5.92
CA GLY A 15 2.73 28.80 4.80
C GLY A 15 2.83 27.28 4.96
N THR A 16 3.09 26.78 6.18
CA THR A 16 3.20 25.32 6.42
C THR A 16 1.88 24.56 6.22
N THR A 17 0.73 25.21 6.46
CA THR A 17 -0.59 24.58 6.27
C THR A 17 -1.00 24.45 4.80
N ALA A 18 -0.46 25.30 3.91
CA ALA A 18 -0.80 25.28 2.48
C ALA A 18 -0.19 24.09 1.72
N PHE A 19 0.94 23.55 2.17
CA PHE A 19 1.63 22.43 1.49
C PHE A 19 1.15 21.04 1.96
N GLY A 20 0.48 20.93 3.11
CA GLY A 20 0.02 19.64 3.66
C GLY A 20 -1.18 19.02 2.91
N HIS A 21 -2.03 19.84 2.28
CA HIS A 21 -3.30 19.37 1.70
C HIS A 21 -3.27 19.04 0.19
N ILE A 22 -2.21 19.38 -0.55
CA ILE A 22 -2.12 19.09 -2.00
C ILE A 22 -1.91 17.58 -2.27
N SER A 23 -1.50 16.79 -1.26
CA SER A 23 -1.31 15.35 -1.42
C SER A 23 -2.63 14.59 -1.74
N LEU A 24 -3.80 15.16 -1.43
CA LEU A 24 -5.08 14.48 -1.66
C LEU A 24 -5.71 14.73 -3.04
N ILE A 25 -5.28 15.76 -3.79
CA ILE A 25 -5.89 16.15 -5.08
C ILE A 25 -5.29 15.37 -6.25
N LYS A 26 -4.21 14.61 -6.04
CA LYS A 26 -3.72 13.64 -7.04
C LYS A 26 -4.41 12.29 -6.86
N GLY A 27 -5.75 12.29 -6.91
CA GLY A 27 -6.60 11.12 -7.12
C GLY A 27 -6.49 10.57 -8.55
N GLY A 28 -5.29 10.65 -9.14
CA GLY A 28 -4.99 10.06 -10.42
C GLY A 28 -4.65 8.60 -10.20
N HIS A 29 -5.52 7.72 -10.66
CA HIS A 29 -5.19 6.34 -11.01
C HIS A 29 -3.76 6.30 -11.56
N GLY A 30 -2.81 5.86 -10.73
CA GLY A 30 -1.45 5.57 -11.19
C GLY A 30 -1.52 4.64 -12.39
N PRO A 31 -0.46 4.56 -13.22
CA PRO A 31 -0.44 3.68 -14.39
C PRO A 31 -0.98 2.32 -13.95
N LYS A 32 -2.10 1.87 -14.57
CA LYS A 32 -2.85 0.68 -14.14
C LYS A 32 -1.84 -0.36 -13.70
N SER A 33 -1.79 -0.62 -12.38
CA SER A 33 -0.78 -1.49 -11.80
C SER A 33 -0.78 -2.74 -12.65
N LYS A 34 0.34 -3.03 -13.31
CA LYS A 34 0.52 -4.16 -14.23
C LYS A 34 -0.19 -5.33 -13.58
N GLN A 35 -1.29 -5.81 -14.15
CA GLN A 35 -2.13 -6.83 -13.51
C GLN A 35 -1.19 -7.98 -13.14
N GLN A 36 -0.92 -8.14 -11.85
CA GLN A 36 0.07 -9.09 -11.41
C GLN A 36 -0.50 -10.47 -11.72
N THR A 37 0.11 -11.14 -12.69
CA THR A 37 -0.27 -12.50 -13.04
C THR A 37 0.16 -13.40 -11.90
N PHE A 38 -0.81 -14.00 -11.22
CA PHE A 38 -0.58 -15.06 -10.26
C PHE A 38 -0.71 -16.40 -10.97
N LYS A 39 0.11 -17.39 -10.58
CA LYS A 39 -0.03 -18.78 -11.02
C LYS A 39 -0.33 -19.64 -9.80
N LEU A 40 -1.43 -20.38 -9.85
CA LEU A 40 -1.76 -21.40 -8.84
C LEU A 40 -1.38 -22.78 -9.39
N GLU A 41 -0.63 -23.55 -8.61
CA GLU A 41 -0.21 -24.90 -8.97
C GLU A 41 -0.57 -25.88 -7.86
N LYS A 42 -1.18 -27.02 -8.21
CA LYS A 42 -1.49 -28.07 -7.26
C LYS A 42 -0.21 -28.84 -6.92
N VAL A 43 0.11 -28.95 -5.64
CA VAL A 43 1.27 -29.71 -5.17
C VAL A 43 0.86 -31.15 -4.89
N ASN A 44 -0.07 -31.37 -3.95
CA ASN A 44 -0.61 -32.68 -3.61
C ASN A 44 -1.91 -32.52 -2.79
N GLY A 45 -2.89 -33.39 -2.99
CA GLY A 45 -4.14 -33.39 -2.21
C GLY A 45 -4.81 -32.02 -2.25
N ASN A 46 -4.96 -31.39 -1.08
CA ASN A 46 -5.55 -30.06 -0.92
C ASN A 46 -4.52 -28.93 -0.85
N ILE A 47 -3.26 -29.22 -1.12
CA ILE A 47 -2.12 -28.28 -1.03
C ILE A 47 -1.80 -27.71 -2.41
N TYR A 48 -1.65 -26.39 -2.46
CA TYR A 48 -1.37 -25.61 -3.65
C TYR A 48 -0.25 -24.60 -3.36
N ALA A 49 0.49 -24.24 -4.40
CA ALA A 49 1.45 -23.14 -4.39
C ALA A 49 0.90 -21.99 -5.23
N LEU A 50 0.84 -20.79 -4.64
CA LEU A 50 0.51 -19.56 -5.34
C LEU A 50 1.80 -18.79 -5.60
N PHE A 51 2.17 -18.67 -6.87
CA PHE A 51 3.35 -17.95 -7.33
C PHE A 51 2.97 -16.52 -7.73
N GLY A 52 3.61 -15.53 -7.12
CA GLY A 52 3.46 -14.11 -7.43
C GLY A 52 4.80 -13.40 -7.52
N GLN A 53 4.80 -12.15 -7.98
CA GLN A 53 6.04 -11.35 -8.10
C GLN A 53 6.67 -11.01 -6.73
N GLY A 54 5.87 -11.02 -5.66
CA GLY A 54 6.32 -10.74 -4.30
C GLY A 54 6.84 -11.96 -3.55
N GLY A 55 6.84 -13.15 -4.16
CA GLY A 55 7.16 -14.41 -3.51
C GLY A 55 6.06 -15.45 -3.72
N ASN A 56 6.29 -16.63 -3.14
CA ASN A 56 5.40 -17.78 -3.24
C ASN A 56 4.79 -18.06 -1.88
N ILE A 57 3.50 -18.38 -1.85
CA ILE A 57 2.84 -18.85 -0.63
C ILE A 57 2.25 -20.24 -0.85
N GLY A 58 2.23 -21.03 0.22
CA GLY A 58 1.52 -22.30 0.27
C GLY A 58 0.09 -22.10 0.74
N VAL A 59 -0.86 -22.82 0.16
CA VAL A 59 -2.26 -22.80 0.57
C VAL A 59 -2.77 -24.23 0.67
N SER A 60 -3.40 -24.56 1.80
CA SER A 60 -4.23 -25.77 1.94
C SER A 60 -5.68 -25.35 2.14
N TYR A 61 -6.63 -25.90 1.38
CA TYR A 61 -8.05 -25.56 1.55
C TYR A 61 -8.95 -26.79 1.55
N GLY A 62 -10.03 -26.74 2.31
CA GLY A 62 -11.05 -27.78 2.40
C GLY A 62 -12.37 -27.22 2.92
N GLU A 63 -13.32 -28.10 3.22
CA GLU A 63 -14.65 -27.69 3.72
C GLU A 63 -14.57 -26.91 5.05
N ASP A 64 -13.59 -27.25 5.88
CA ASP A 64 -13.40 -26.63 7.21
C ASP A 64 -12.61 -25.32 7.17
N GLY A 65 -12.09 -24.91 6.00
CA GLY A 65 -11.44 -23.61 5.83
C GLY A 65 -10.13 -23.66 5.04
N LEU A 66 -9.29 -22.64 5.28
CA LEU A 66 -8.06 -22.38 4.55
C LEU A 66 -6.90 -22.14 5.51
N LEU A 67 -5.76 -22.79 5.24
CA LEU A 67 -4.49 -22.58 5.90
C LEU A 67 -3.50 -21.99 4.90
N THR A 68 -2.92 -20.83 5.25
CA THR A 68 -1.84 -20.21 4.49
C THR A 68 -0.50 -20.50 5.16
N ILE A 69 0.49 -20.84 4.35
CA ILE A 69 1.86 -21.10 4.78
C ILE A 69 2.74 -20.04 4.12
N ASP A 70 3.32 -19.17 4.94
CA ASP A 70 4.28 -18.14 4.55
C ASP A 70 5.41 -18.06 5.59
N THR A 71 6.45 -17.33 5.25
CA THR A 71 7.64 -17.10 6.08
C THR A 71 7.57 -15.83 6.94
N GLN A 72 6.51 -15.02 6.81
CA GLN A 72 6.26 -13.80 7.57
C GLN A 72 4.93 -13.83 8.31
#